data_AF-A0A962FPS6-F1
#
_entry.id   AF-A0A962FPS6-F1
#
_cell.length_a   1.000
_cell.length_b   1.000
_cell.length_c   1.000
_cell.angle_alpha   90.00
_cell.angle_beta   90.00
_cell.angle_gamma   90.00
#
_symmetry.space_group_name_H-M   'P 1'
#
loop_
_entity.id
_entity.type
_entity.pdbx_description
1 polymer ?
#
loop_
_entity_poly.entity_id
_entity_poly.type
_entity_poly.pdbx_seq_one_letter_code
_entity_poly.pdbx_strand_id
1 'polypeptide(L)'
;MAHPSSRRRRPRSESEQRAELGGYSEAEFDAEFVRTQQSDVFSIGLRVVILTVVYGFLARAVASGQITAAYLWLPMAFEWLFIFWLGCMMAWFWVDCAAFQKSANRPVLAMVWTVAVVAAFAAAFAWNGEAGALSAQTLRQRGPEIAHTLRESGLVWALAACALGLLGSTIAEVLRWKRVGGVFVWTSIMGLGMRFAVLFLGGFLAAVLFGVTADIIRFDPTASPQRLAWTTYGFLLFVEIGGLVLGVAMHRDLSRKAARSA
;
A
#
# COMPACT_ATOMS: atom_id res chain seq x y z
N MET A 1 47.15 8.44 10.30
CA MET A 1 46.15 8.93 9.32
C MET A 1 44.78 8.77 9.94
N ALA A 2 44.16 9.88 10.36
CA ALA A 2 42.89 9.87 11.07
C ALA A 2 41.72 9.89 10.08
N HIS A 3 40.79 8.95 10.22
CA HIS A 3 39.54 8.90 9.48
C HIS A 3 38.71 10.16 9.76
N PRO A 4 38.14 10.84 8.75
CA PRO A 4 37.25 11.96 8.98
C PRO A 4 35.97 11.43 9.65
N SER A 5 35.78 11.84 10.90
CA SER A 5 34.57 11.66 11.68
C SER A 5 33.33 11.99 10.86
N SER A 6 32.36 11.07 10.89
CA SER A 6 30.96 11.29 10.56
C SER A 6 30.54 12.71 10.91
N ARG A 7 30.21 13.53 9.89
CA ARG A 7 29.51 14.80 10.10
C ARG A 7 28.22 14.46 10.86
N ARG A 8 28.22 14.67 12.18
CA ARG A 8 26.97 14.81 12.94
C ARG A 8 26.24 15.96 12.25
N ARG A 9 25.17 15.66 11.51
CA ARG A 9 24.22 16.69 11.09
C ARG A 9 23.89 17.46 12.37
N ARG A 10 24.10 18.79 12.36
CA ARG A 10 23.58 19.62 13.45
C ARG A 10 22.09 19.30 13.60
N PRO A 11 21.58 19.11 14.82
CA PRO A 11 20.14 19.04 15.02
C PRO A 11 19.54 20.30 14.39
N ARG A 12 18.53 20.11 13.53
CA ARG A 12 17.85 21.21 12.84
C ARG A 12 17.28 22.17 13.89
N SER A 13 17.30 23.46 13.61
CA SER A 13 16.64 24.42 14.49
C SER A 13 15.12 24.23 14.43
N GLU A 14 14.41 24.56 15.51
CA GLU A 14 12.94 24.44 15.54
C GLU A 14 12.27 25.29 14.44
N SER A 15 12.87 26.42 14.07
CA SER A 15 12.39 27.26 12.97
C SER A 15 12.55 26.60 11.60
N GLU A 16 13.66 25.88 11.37
CA GLU A 16 13.85 25.06 10.16
C GLU A 16 12.83 23.90 10.10
N GLN A 17 12.58 23.24 11.24
CA GLN A 17 11.58 22.17 11.33
C GLN A 17 10.18 22.69 11.00
N ARG A 18 9.76 23.79 11.63
CA ARG A 18 8.44 24.41 11.39
C ARG A 18 8.29 24.88 9.95
N ALA A 19 9.34 25.42 9.32
CA ALA A 19 9.29 25.80 7.90
C ALA A 19 9.11 24.58 6.98
N GLU A 20 9.79 23.46 7.27
CA GLU A 20 9.68 22.23 6.48
C GLU A 20 8.34 21.49 6.70
N LEU A 21 7.85 21.47 7.93
CA LEU A 21 6.69 20.68 8.38
C LEU A 21 5.38 21.48 8.43
N GLY A 22 5.32 22.64 7.78
CA GLY A 22 4.07 23.40 7.64
C GLY A 22 3.58 24.04 8.94
N GLY A 23 4.51 24.49 9.79
CA GLY A 23 4.24 25.23 11.03
C GLY A 23 4.42 24.41 12.32
N TYR A 24 4.62 23.10 12.20
CA TYR A 24 4.73 22.18 13.33
C TYR A 24 6.17 21.72 13.61
N SER A 25 6.45 21.38 14.85
CA SER A 25 7.71 20.78 15.29
C SER A 25 7.74 19.26 15.03
N GLU A 26 8.94 18.67 15.00
CA GLU A 26 9.09 17.20 14.90
C GLU A 26 8.41 16.48 16.09
N ALA A 27 8.44 17.08 17.29
CA ALA A 27 7.80 16.51 18.47
C ALA A 27 6.27 16.46 18.37
N GLU A 28 5.62 17.48 17.79
CA GLU A 28 4.18 17.48 17.53
C GLU A 28 3.78 16.40 16.52
N PHE A 29 4.62 16.21 15.49
CA PHE A 29 4.47 15.13 14.52
C PHE A 29 4.60 13.76 15.18
N ASP A 30 5.67 13.54 15.94
CA ASP A 30 5.92 12.26 16.60
C ASP A 30 4.84 11.92 17.62
N ALA A 31 4.35 12.91 18.37
CA ALA A 31 3.26 12.73 19.33
C ALA A 31 1.96 12.30 18.63
N GLU A 32 1.57 12.99 17.55
CA GLU A 32 0.35 12.62 16.81
C GLU A 32 0.53 11.30 16.03
N PHE A 33 1.74 11.01 15.57
CA PHE A 33 2.10 9.74 14.94
C PHE A 33 1.96 8.57 15.91
N VAL A 34 2.52 8.69 17.13
CA VAL A 34 2.39 7.70 18.20
C VAL A 34 0.91 7.51 18.55
N ARG A 35 0.16 8.61 18.74
CA ARG A 35 -1.26 8.59 19.10
C ARG A 35 -2.13 7.92 18.04
N THR A 36 -1.86 8.23 16.78
CA THR A 36 -2.62 7.68 15.66
C THR A 36 -2.32 6.18 15.50
N GLN A 37 -1.07 5.76 15.73
CA GLN A 37 -0.69 4.35 15.78
C GLN A 37 -1.27 3.63 17.03
N GLN A 38 -1.51 4.33 18.15
CA GLN A 38 -2.07 3.79 19.41
C GLN A 38 -3.56 3.41 19.37
N SER A 39 -4.28 3.62 18.27
CA SER A 39 -5.69 3.21 18.11
C SER A 39 -5.84 1.69 17.82
N ASP A 40 -5.07 0.88 18.54
CA ASP A 40 -4.36 -0.32 18.06
C ASP A 40 -5.28 -1.53 17.80
N VAL A 41 -6.26 -1.83 18.67
CA VAL A 41 -7.05 -3.08 18.52
C VAL A 41 -8.13 -2.98 17.44
N PHE A 42 -8.85 -1.85 17.38
CA PHE A 42 -9.92 -1.68 16.41
C PHE A 42 -9.37 -1.54 14.99
N SER A 43 -8.29 -0.77 14.81
CA SER A 43 -7.66 -0.60 13.49
C SER A 43 -7.04 -1.90 12.98
N ILE A 44 -6.31 -2.63 13.84
CA ILE A 44 -5.77 -3.95 13.49
C ILE A 44 -6.90 -4.95 13.22
N GLY A 45 -7.93 -4.99 14.08
CA GLY A 45 -9.08 -5.88 13.91
C GLY A 45 -9.82 -5.64 12.60
N LEU A 46 -10.11 -4.37 12.28
CA LEU A 46 -10.71 -3.97 11.01
C LEU A 46 -9.82 -4.38 9.83
N ARG A 47 -8.50 -4.17 9.92
CA ARG A 47 -7.56 -4.55 8.87
C ARG A 47 -7.52 -6.06 8.67
N VAL A 48 -7.49 -6.84 9.74
CA VAL A 48 -7.53 -8.31 9.69
C VAL A 48 -8.83 -8.80 9.06
N VAL A 49 -9.98 -8.20 9.41
CA VAL A 49 -11.27 -8.53 8.81
C VAL A 49 -11.27 -8.23 7.30
N ILE A 50 -10.81 -7.04 6.90
CA ILE A 50 -10.72 -6.67 5.48
C ILE A 50 -9.79 -7.63 4.73
N LEU A 51 -8.62 -7.93 5.28
CA LEU A 51 -7.66 -8.87 4.69
C LEU A 51 -8.28 -10.26 4.55
N THR A 52 -8.97 -10.75 5.58
CA THR A 52 -9.65 -12.06 5.55
C THR A 52 -10.71 -12.11 4.45
N VAL A 53 -11.52 -11.06 4.31
CA VAL A 53 -12.56 -10.98 3.27
C VAL A 53 -11.92 -10.92 1.88
N VAL A 54 -10.96 -10.01 1.66
CA VAL A 54 -10.28 -9.82 0.37
C VAL A 54 -9.55 -11.10 -0.04
N TYR A 55 -8.69 -11.64 0.82
CA TYR A 55 -7.91 -12.83 0.51
C TYR A 55 -8.74 -14.11 0.52
N GLY A 56 -9.91 -14.13 1.18
CA GLY A 56 -10.89 -15.20 1.03
C GLY A 56 -11.50 -15.24 -0.37
N PHE A 57 -11.91 -14.07 -0.91
CA PHE A 57 -12.39 -13.98 -2.29
C PHE A 57 -11.31 -14.34 -3.30
N LEU A 58 -10.08 -13.84 -3.11
CA LEU A 58 -8.95 -14.17 -3.98
C LEU A 58 -8.63 -15.68 -3.95
N ALA A 59 -8.58 -16.31 -2.77
CA ALA A 59 -8.33 -17.75 -2.65
C ALA A 59 -9.38 -18.57 -3.39
N ARG A 60 -10.67 -18.20 -3.24
CA ARG A 60 -11.77 -18.85 -3.97
C ARG A 60 -11.60 -18.72 -5.48
N ALA A 61 -11.24 -17.54 -5.97
CA ALA A 61 -11.04 -17.28 -7.39
C ALA A 61 -9.85 -18.04 -7.98
N VAL A 62 -8.75 -18.17 -7.22
CA VAL A 62 -7.60 -18.99 -7.62
C VAL A 62 -7.96 -20.47 -7.63
N ALA A 63 -8.70 -20.94 -6.62
CA ALA A 63 -9.13 -22.33 -6.51
C ALA A 63 -10.08 -22.73 -7.66
N SER A 64 -10.97 -21.84 -8.09
CA SER A 64 -11.88 -22.09 -9.22
C SER A 64 -11.21 -21.99 -10.59
N GLY A 65 -9.94 -21.58 -10.67
CA GLY A 65 -9.20 -21.43 -11.94
C GLY A 65 -9.72 -20.28 -12.81
N GLN A 66 -10.55 -19.39 -12.26
CA GLN A 66 -11.24 -18.35 -13.02
C GLN A 66 -10.40 -17.08 -13.23
N ILE A 67 -9.23 -16.98 -12.61
CA ILE A 67 -8.38 -15.79 -12.68
C ILE A 67 -6.91 -16.13 -12.95
N THR A 68 -6.27 -15.31 -13.77
CA THR A 68 -4.82 -15.36 -13.99
C THR A 68 -4.08 -14.66 -12.84
N ALA A 69 -2.79 -14.97 -12.68
CA ALA A 69 -1.94 -14.35 -11.67
C ALA A 69 -1.89 -12.82 -11.77
N ALA A 70 -2.04 -12.25 -12.97
CA ALA A 70 -2.04 -10.80 -13.18
C ALA A 70 -3.21 -10.10 -12.44
N TYR A 71 -4.41 -10.70 -12.45
CA TYR A 71 -5.58 -10.12 -11.79
C TYR A 71 -5.49 -10.12 -10.25
N LEU A 72 -4.62 -10.96 -9.66
CA LEU A 72 -4.41 -10.98 -8.21
C LEU A 72 -3.75 -9.70 -7.68
N TRP A 73 -3.02 -8.97 -8.53
CA TRP A 73 -2.42 -7.69 -8.17
C TRP A 73 -3.44 -6.55 -8.14
N LEU A 74 -4.63 -6.75 -8.70
CA LEU A 74 -5.62 -5.69 -8.89
C LEU A 74 -6.07 -5.04 -7.57
N PRO A 75 -6.34 -5.78 -6.47
CA PRO A 75 -6.71 -5.16 -5.20
C PRO A 75 -5.61 -4.27 -4.62
N MET A 76 -4.36 -4.69 -4.70
CA MET A 76 -3.24 -3.89 -4.19
C MET A 76 -3.02 -2.64 -5.06
N ALA A 77 -3.08 -2.78 -6.38
CA ALA A 77 -2.97 -1.67 -7.32
C ALA A 77 -4.13 -0.67 -7.16
N PHE A 78 -5.35 -1.19 -7.00
CA PHE A 78 -6.53 -0.39 -6.71
C PHE A 78 -6.36 0.37 -5.39
N GLU A 79 -6.02 -0.30 -4.29
CA GLU A 79 -5.83 0.35 -2.98
C GLU A 79 -4.80 1.46 -3.07
N TRP A 80 -3.70 1.21 -3.79
CA TRP A 80 -2.63 2.18 -3.98
C TRP A 80 -3.09 3.43 -4.72
N LEU A 81 -3.71 3.27 -5.89
CA LEU A 81 -4.24 4.39 -6.66
C LEU A 81 -5.34 5.11 -5.88
N PHE A 82 -6.19 4.35 -5.20
CA PHE A 82 -7.28 4.88 -4.40
C PHE A 82 -6.74 5.74 -3.25
N ILE A 83 -5.66 5.35 -2.58
CA ILE A 83 -4.97 6.17 -1.56
C ILE A 83 -4.47 7.50 -2.16
N PHE A 84 -3.82 7.51 -3.32
CA PHE A 84 -3.32 8.77 -3.88
C PHE A 84 -4.45 9.73 -4.28
N TRP A 85 -5.47 9.20 -4.94
CA TRP A 85 -6.62 10.00 -5.36
C TRP A 85 -7.45 10.47 -4.17
N LEU A 86 -7.68 9.60 -3.18
CA LEU A 86 -8.35 9.96 -1.94
C LEU A 86 -7.56 11.00 -1.15
N GLY A 87 -6.23 10.89 -1.10
CA GLY A 87 -5.37 11.90 -0.48
C GLY A 87 -5.50 13.27 -1.14
N CYS A 88 -5.56 13.32 -2.47
CA CYS A 88 -5.82 14.57 -3.21
C CYS A 88 -7.20 15.15 -2.88
N MET A 89 -8.24 14.31 -2.88
CA MET A 89 -9.60 14.72 -2.51
C MET A 89 -9.68 15.26 -1.08
N MET A 90 -9.04 14.57 -0.13
CA MET A 90 -8.98 14.99 1.27
C MET A 90 -8.31 16.36 1.39
N ALA A 91 -7.21 16.59 0.67
CA ALA A 91 -6.53 17.88 0.66
C ALA A 91 -7.42 18.97 0.05
N TRP A 92 -8.17 18.70 -1.02
CA TRP A 92 -9.01 19.74 -1.61
C TRP A 92 -10.24 20.10 -0.78
N PHE A 93 -10.84 19.12 -0.09
CA PHE A 93 -12.19 19.30 0.46
C PHE A 93 -12.31 19.18 1.98
N TRP A 94 -11.41 18.46 2.67
CA TRP A 94 -11.69 18.03 4.04
C TRP A 94 -10.61 18.34 5.07
N VAL A 95 -9.34 18.37 4.68
CA VAL A 95 -8.18 18.47 5.59
C VAL A 95 -7.34 19.69 5.23
N ASP A 96 -7.36 20.72 6.07
CA ASP A 96 -6.63 21.98 5.86
C ASP A 96 -5.22 22.00 6.50
N CYS A 97 -4.77 20.88 7.08
CA CYS A 97 -3.43 20.76 7.66
C CYS A 97 -2.33 21.05 6.62
N ALA A 98 -1.53 22.11 6.84
CA ALA A 98 -0.52 22.58 5.89
C ALA A 98 0.52 21.51 5.51
N ALA A 99 0.90 20.65 6.45
CA ALA A 99 1.83 19.56 6.15
C ALA A 99 1.20 18.49 5.25
N PHE A 100 -0.04 18.11 5.53
CA PHE A 100 -0.77 17.17 4.69
C PHE A 100 -0.99 17.75 3.29
N GLN A 101 -1.39 19.02 3.19
CA GLN A 101 -1.53 19.76 1.93
C GLN A 101 -0.24 19.72 1.10
N LYS A 102 0.92 20.01 1.72
CA LYS A 102 2.22 20.01 1.02
C LYS A 102 2.55 18.67 0.36
N SER A 103 2.15 17.56 0.98
CA SER A 103 2.36 16.21 0.46
C SER A 103 1.27 15.71 -0.49
N ALA A 104 0.00 15.91 -0.13
CA ALA A 104 -1.15 15.26 -0.74
C ALA A 104 -1.84 16.11 -1.82
N ASN A 105 -1.68 17.44 -1.80
CA ASN A 105 -2.19 18.34 -2.84
C ASN A 105 -1.28 18.35 -4.09
N ARG A 106 -1.02 17.16 -4.63
CA ARG A 106 -0.14 16.93 -5.78
C ARG A 106 -0.82 15.99 -6.78
N PRO A 107 -1.82 16.46 -7.53
CA PRO A 107 -2.54 15.62 -8.50
C PRO A 107 -1.60 15.01 -9.55
N VAL A 108 -0.52 15.70 -9.90
CA VAL A 108 0.53 15.18 -10.79
C VAL A 108 1.14 13.88 -10.26
N LEU A 109 1.36 13.76 -8.95
CA LEU A 109 1.90 12.54 -8.35
C LEU A 109 0.91 11.37 -8.47
N ALA A 110 -0.38 11.62 -8.24
CA ALA A 110 -1.44 10.62 -8.43
C ALA A 110 -1.54 10.17 -9.89
N MET A 111 -1.41 11.10 -10.84
CA MET A 111 -1.36 10.79 -12.27
C MET A 111 -0.16 9.94 -12.65
N VAL A 112 1.05 10.30 -12.18
CA VAL A 112 2.28 9.53 -12.44
C VAL A 112 2.12 8.10 -11.94
N TRP A 113 1.59 7.89 -10.74
CA TRP A 113 1.35 6.54 -10.22
C TRP A 113 0.26 5.80 -10.98
N THR A 114 -0.79 6.48 -11.44
CA THR A 114 -1.82 5.89 -12.30
C THR A 114 -1.19 5.35 -13.60
N VAL A 115 -0.36 6.16 -14.25
CA VAL A 115 0.37 5.73 -15.46
C VAL A 115 1.31 4.56 -15.17
N ALA A 116 2.07 4.62 -14.07
CA ALA A 116 3.00 3.56 -13.69
C ALA A 116 2.29 2.22 -13.44
N VAL A 117 1.16 2.24 -12.73
CA VAL A 117 0.34 1.05 -12.47
C VAL A 117 -0.24 0.50 -13.77
N VAL A 118 -0.84 1.35 -14.61
CA VAL A 118 -1.39 0.92 -15.91
C VAL A 118 -0.31 0.32 -16.80
N ALA A 119 0.88 0.93 -16.85
CA ALA A 119 2.02 0.40 -17.61
C ALA A 119 2.49 -0.96 -17.08
N ALA A 120 2.55 -1.14 -15.76
CA ALA A 120 2.90 -2.42 -15.15
C ALA A 120 1.88 -3.52 -15.49
N PHE A 121 0.58 -3.22 -15.45
CA PHE A 121 -0.45 -4.16 -15.90
C PHE A 121 -0.36 -4.45 -17.40
N ALA A 122 -0.12 -3.43 -18.23
CA ALA A 122 0.07 -3.62 -19.67
C ALA A 122 1.22 -4.58 -19.97
N ALA A 123 2.34 -4.42 -19.27
CA ALA A 123 3.50 -5.31 -19.38
C ALA A 123 3.17 -6.72 -18.90
N ALA A 124 2.46 -6.88 -17.77
CA ALA A 124 2.05 -8.18 -17.26
C ALA A 124 1.10 -8.93 -18.22
N PHE A 125 0.14 -8.24 -18.84
CA PHE A 125 -0.72 -8.83 -19.85
C PHE A 125 0.05 -9.19 -21.12
N ALA A 126 0.95 -8.33 -21.59
CA ALA A 126 1.80 -8.62 -22.74
C ALA A 126 2.69 -9.86 -22.50
N TRP A 127 3.24 -9.99 -21.29
CA TRP A 127 4.02 -11.17 -20.88
C TRP A 127 3.20 -12.47 -20.93
N ASN A 128 1.91 -12.40 -20.65
CA ASN A 128 0.98 -13.55 -20.73
C ASN A 128 0.44 -13.79 -22.15
N GLY A 129 0.99 -13.15 -23.18
CA GLY A 129 0.53 -13.29 -24.56
C GLY A 129 -0.75 -12.51 -24.89
N GLU A 130 -1.23 -11.68 -23.95
CA GLU A 130 -2.43 -10.84 -24.09
C GLU A 130 -2.05 -9.39 -24.44
N ALA A 131 -1.07 -9.22 -25.34
CA ALA A 131 -0.65 -7.89 -25.79
C ALA A 131 -1.84 -7.14 -26.40
N GLY A 132 -2.12 -5.93 -25.89
CA GLY A 132 -3.29 -5.15 -26.30
C GLY A 132 -4.58 -5.43 -25.53
N ALA A 133 -4.56 -6.25 -24.46
CA ALA A 133 -5.71 -6.45 -23.56
C ALA A 133 -6.28 -5.13 -23.00
N LEU A 134 -5.41 -4.14 -22.79
CA LEU A 134 -5.78 -2.81 -22.31
C LEU A 134 -6.08 -1.80 -23.44
N SER A 135 -6.10 -2.24 -24.70
CA SER A 135 -6.45 -1.36 -25.81
C SER A 135 -7.94 -0.97 -25.73
N ALA A 136 -8.26 0.26 -26.15
CA ALA A 136 -9.65 0.74 -26.13
C ALA A 136 -10.60 -0.14 -26.96
N GLN A 137 -10.10 -0.74 -28.04
CA GLN A 137 -10.88 -1.66 -28.88
C GLN A 137 -11.15 -2.99 -28.17
N THR A 138 -10.13 -3.61 -27.58
CA THR A 138 -10.29 -4.87 -26.84
C THR A 138 -11.15 -4.69 -25.60
N LEU A 139 -11.00 -3.58 -24.87
CA LEU A 139 -11.86 -3.25 -23.72
C LEU A 139 -13.30 -2.99 -24.13
N ARG A 140 -13.57 -2.40 -25.31
CA ARG A 140 -14.95 -2.25 -25.81
C ARG A 140 -15.59 -3.59 -26.16
N GLN A 141 -14.83 -4.50 -26.76
CA GLN A 141 -15.35 -5.78 -27.24
C GLN A 141 -15.47 -6.81 -26.11
N ARG A 142 -14.46 -6.91 -25.23
CA ARG A 142 -14.38 -7.89 -24.15
C ARG A 142 -14.68 -7.33 -22.77
N GLY A 143 -14.86 -6.01 -22.65
CA GLY A 143 -15.15 -5.35 -21.37
C GLY A 143 -16.33 -5.94 -20.60
N PRO A 144 -17.48 -6.24 -21.24
CA PRO A 144 -18.60 -6.89 -20.57
C PRO A 144 -18.26 -8.28 -20.03
N GLU A 145 -17.53 -9.09 -20.79
CA GLU A 145 -17.10 -10.44 -20.39
C GLU A 145 -16.07 -10.39 -19.26
N ILE A 146 -15.12 -9.45 -19.34
CA ILE A 146 -14.15 -9.19 -18.27
C ILE A 146 -14.91 -8.76 -17.01
N ALA A 147 -15.82 -7.78 -17.10
CA ALA A 147 -16.61 -7.31 -15.97
C ALA A 147 -17.43 -8.44 -15.32
N HIS A 148 -18.02 -9.32 -16.13
CA HIS A 148 -18.70 -10.52 -15.67
C HIS A 148 -17.75 -11.45 -14.91
N THR A 149 -16.60 -11.75 -15.50
CA THR A 149 -15.56 -12.62 -14.91
C THR A 149 -15.04 -12.06 -13.57
N LEU A 150 -14.78 -10.75 -13.50
CA LEU A 150 -14.34 -10.10 -12.26
C LEU A 150 -15.43 -10.12 -11.18
N ARG A 151 -16.70 -10.09 -11.57
CA ARG A 151 -17.84 -10.20 -10.64
C ARG A 151 -18.01 -11.63 -10.13
N GLU A 152 -18.00 -12.61 -11.03
CA GLU A 152 -18.18 -14.03 -10.69
C GLU A 152 -17.03 -14.60 -9.87
N SER A 153 -15.79 -14.20 -10.18
CA SER A 153 -14.60 -14.52 -9.37
C SER A 153 -14.65 -13.87 -7.98
N GLY A 154 -15.44 -12.81 -7.82
CA GLY A 154 -15.56 -12.05 -6.57
C GLY A 154 -14.50 -10.96 -6.40
N LEU A 155 -13.69 -10.71 -7.43
CA LEU A 155 -12.70 -9.65 -7.42
C LEU A 155 -13.33 -8.26 -7.27
N VAL A 156 -14.47 -8.01 -7.92
CA VAL A 156 -15.23 -6.76 -7.75
C VAL A 156 -15.62 -6.54 -6.28
N TRP A 157 -16.03 -7.60 -5.58
CA TRP A 157 -16.40 -7.52 -4.16
C TRP A 157 -15.18 -7.32 -3.27
N ALA A 158 -14.04 -7.93 -3.60
CA ALA A 158 -12.77 -7.66 -2.92
C ALA A 158 -12.33 -6.20 -3.07
N LEU A 159 -12.44 -5.63 -4.28
CA LEU A 159 -12.16 -4.21 -4.53
C LEU A 159 -13.11 -3.30 -3.73
N ALA A 160 -14.40 -3.60 -3.73
CA ALA A 160 -15.39 -2.85 -2.97
C ALA A 160 -15.11 -2.90 -1.46
N ALA A 161 -14.79 -4.08 -0.92
CA ALA A 161 -14.42 -4.24 0.49
C ALA A 161 -13.17 -3.44 0.85
N CYS A 162 -12.15 -3.44 -0.02
CA CYS A 162 -10.96 -2.62 0.13
C CYS A 162 -11.29 -1.12 0.15
N ALA A 163 -12.08 -0.64 -0.82
CA ALA A 163 -12.51 0.75 -0.90
C ALA A 163 -13.29 1.19 0.35
N LEU A 164 -14.29 0.41 0.76
CA LEU A 164 -15.11 0.68 1.93
C LEU A 164 -14.28 0.68 3.22
N GLY A 165 -13.36 -0.27 3.35
CA GLY A 165 -12.43 -0.34 4.48
C GLY A 165 -11.55 0.90 4.59
N LEU A 166 -10.97 1.33 3.46
CA LEU A 166 -10.13 2.53 3.42
C LEU A 166 -10.95 3.81 3.68
N LEU A 167 -12.14 3.92 3.10
CA LEU A 167 -13.02 5.06 3.33
C LEU A 167 -13.44 5.13 4.80
N GLY A 168 -13.84 4.00 5.39
CA GLY A 168 -14.23 3.91 6.79
C GLY A 168 -13.12 4.36 7.75
N SER A 169 -11.89 3.86 7.55
CA SER A 169 -10.74 4.28 8.37
C SER A 169 -10.41 5.75 8.17
N THR A 170 -10.43 6.21 6.91
CA THR A 170 -10.13 7.61 6.56
C THR A 170 -11.14 8.58 7.16
N ILE A 171 -12.44 8.27 7.09
CA ILE A 171 -13.49 9.09 7.68
C ILE A 171 -13.30 9.18 9.20
N ALA A 172 -13.00 8.05 9.86
CA ALA A 172 -12.76 8.04 11.30
C ALA A 172 -11.56 8.93 11.68
N GLU A 173 -10.48 8.90 10.91
CA GLU A 173 -9.30 9.74 11.12
C GLU A 173 -9.57 11.22 10.88
N VAL A 174 -10.28 11.58 9.81
CA VAL A 174 -10.66 12.97 9.52
C VAL A 174 -11.59 13.51 10.61
N LEU A 175 -12.61 12.74 11.01
CA LEU A 175 -13.54 13.13 12.07
C LEU A 175 -12.84 13.28 13.42
N ARG A 176 -11.82 12.47 13.71
CA ARG A 176 -10.99 12.61 14.91
C ARG A 176 -10.15 13.89 14.83
N TRP A 177 -9.44 14.09 13.73
CA TRP A 177 -8.60 15.26 13.54
C TRP A 177 -9.41 16.56 13.60
N LYS A 178 -10.61 16.62 13.01
CA LYS A 178 -11.49 17.79 13.14
C LYS A 178 -11.90 18.10 14.58
N ARG A 179 -11.92 17.09 15.47
CA ARG A 179 -12.24 17.28 16.90
C ARG A 179 -11.01 17.68 17.73
N VAL A 180 -9.84 17.13 17.42
CA VAL A 180 -8.61 17.34 18.21
C VAL A 180 -7.81 18.54 17.72
N GLY A 181 -7.86 18.84 16.42
CA GLY A 181 -7.00 19.82 15.76
C GLY A 181 -5.54 19.34 15.62
N GLY A 182 -4.67 20.24 15.17
CA GLY A 182 -3.23 19.98 15.05
C GLY A 182 -2.83 19.28 13.75
N VAL A 183 -1.73 18.53 13.81
CA VAL A 183 -1.17 17.81 12.66
C VAL A 183 -2.12 16.70 12.22
N PHE A 184 -2.35 16.58 10.92
CA PHE A 184 -3.06 15.43 10.37
C PHE A 184 -2.07 14.34 9.94
N VAL A 185 -2.07 13.22 10.67
CA VAL A 185 -1.32 12.01 10.31
C VAL A 185 -2.30 10.96 9.78
N TRP A 186 -2.17 10.63 8.49
CA TRP A 186 -3.02 9.63 7.83
C TRP A 186 -2.40 8.24 7.96
N THR A 187 -3.06 7.27 8.60
CA THR A 187 -2.42 5.94 8.80
C THR A 187 -2.31 5.14 7.51
N SER A 188 -3.28 5.31 6.61
CA SER A 188 -3.37 4.50 5.40
C SER A 188 -2.16 4.68 4.48
N ILE A 189 -1.63 5.91 4.36
CA ILE A 189 -0.42 6.17 3.56
C ILE A 189 0.82 5.53 4.21
N MET A 190 0.86 5.43 5.54
CA MET A 190 1.96 4.78 6.25
C MET A 190 1.92 3.27 6.08
N GLY A 191 0.73 2.66 6.21
CA GLY A 191 0.54 1.23 5.97
C GLY A 191 0.93 0.85 4.53
N LEU A 192 0.62 1.71 3.56
CA LEU A 192 1.09 1.56 2.19
C LEU A 192 2.62 1.61 2.10
N GLY A 193 3.27 2.58 2.76
CA GLY A 193 4.74 2.68 2.81
C GLY A 193 5.42 1.44 3.41
N MET A 194 4.85 0.86 4.47
CA MET A 194 5.35 -0.39 5.06
C MET A 194 5.25 -1.57 4.09
N ARG A 195 4.11 -1.70 3.39
CA ARG A 195 3.95 -2.74 2.37
C ARG A 195 4.94 -2.56 1.23
N PHE A 196 5.27 -1.33 0.83
CA PHE A 196 6.36 -1.08 -0.13
C PHE A 196 7.70 -1.59 0.36
N ALA A 197 8.04 -1.34 1.62
CA ALA A 197 9.28 -1.86 2.20
C ALA A 197 9.31 -3.39 2.17
N VAL A 198 8.20 -4.07 2.49
CA VAL A 198 8.11 -5.54 2.45
C VAL A 198 8.15 -6.07 1.02
N LEU A 199 7.46 -5.42 0.07
CA LEU A 199 7.52 -5.76 -1.35
C LEU A 199 8.94 -5.68 -1.88
N PHE A 200 9.63 -4.57 -1.59
CA PHE A 200 11.00 -4.37 -2.02
C PHE A 200 11.95 -5.40 -1.39
N LEU A 201 11.83 -5.65 -0.09
CA LEU A 201 12.61 -6.68 0.60
C LEU A 201 12.32 -8.07 0.03
N GLY A 202 11.05 -8.41 -0.19
CA GLY A 202 10.64 -9.69 -0.76
C GLY A 202 11.17 -9.87 -2.18
N GLY A 203 11.08 -8.84 -3.02
CA GLY A 203 11.65 -8.84 -4.37
C GLY A 203 13.17 -8.96 -4.37
N PHE A 204 13.86 -8.25 -3.46
CA PHE A 204 15.30 -8.35 -3.30
C PHE A 204 15.72 -9.76 -2.86
N LEU A 205 15.07 -10.32 -1.85
CA LEU A 205 15.33 -11.69 -1.39
C LEU A 205 15.06 -12.71 -2.49
N ALA A 206 13.97 -12.56 -3.25
CA ALA A 206 13.68 -13.41 -4.40
C ALA A 206 14.76 -13.31 -5.48
N ALA A 207 15.25 -12.11 -5.79
CA ALA A 207 16.33 -11.90 -6.76
C ALA A 207 17.67 -12.50 -6.29
N VAL A 208 18.02 -12.36 -5.01
CA VAL A 208 19.22 -12.96 -4.42
C VAL A 208 19.11 -14.48 -4.42
N LEU A 209 17.98 -15.02 -3.97
CA LEU A 209 17.73 -16.46 -4.01
C LEU A 209 17.84 -16.97 -5.45
N PHE A 210 17.18 -16.31 -6.40
CA PHE A 210 17.26 -16.67 -7.82
C PHE A 210 18.70 -16.64 -8.34
N GLY A 211 19.49 -15.61 -8.00
CA GLY A 211 20.89 -15.51 -8.41
C GLY A 211 21.81 -16.58 -7.80
N VAL A 212 21.55 -17.00 -6.56
CA VAL A 212 22.37 -18.01 -5.84
C VAL A 212 21.94 -19.43 -6.16
N THR A 213 20.65 -19.65 -6.42
CA THR A 213 20.10 -20.98 -6.69
C THR A 213 19.73 -21.17 -8.15
N ALA A 214 20.11 -20.28 -9.07
CA ALA A 214 19.74 -20.35 -10.50
C ALA A 214 20.11 -21.72 -11.11
N ASP A 215 21.24 -22.28 -10.66
CA ASP A 215 21.76 -23.57 -11.14
C ASP A 215 21.05 -24.78 -10.50
N ILE A 216 20.30 -24.58 -9.41
CA ILE A 216 19.65 -25.64 -8.60
C ILE A 216 18.13 -25.62 -8.77
N ILE A 217 17.53 -24.44 -8.79
CA ILE A 217 16.11 -24.21 -9.03
C ILE A 217 15.94 -23.94 -10.52
N ARG A 218 15.64 -24.99 -11.28
CA ARG A 218 15.05 -24.80 -12.62
C ARG A 218 13.74 -24.07 -12.44
N PHE A 219 13.77 -22.75 -12.61
CA PHE A 219 12.56 -21.98 -12.83
C PHE A 219 11.93 -22.55 -14.08
N ASP A 220 10.78 -23.18 -13.92
CA ASP A 220 10.02 -23.71 -15.04
C ASP A 220 9.12 -22.58 -15.56
N PRO A 221 9.50 -21.90 -16.66
CA PRO A 221 8.65 -20.88 -17.27
C PRO A 221 7.33 -21.46 -17.82
N THR A 222 7.17 -22.79 -17.81
CA THR A 222 5.92 -23.49 -18.18
C THR A 222 5.09 -23.92 -16.96
N ALA A 223 5.43 -23.45 -15.75
CA ALA A 223 4.62 -23.69 -14.56
C ALA A 223 3.13 -23.45 -14.85
N SER A 224 2.29 -24.40 -14.48
CA SER A 224 0.86 -24.32 -14.78
C SER A 224 0.28 -22.97 -14.31
N PRO A 225 -0.64 -22.34 -15.07
CA PRO A 225 -1.22 -21.04 -14.72
C PRO A 225 -1.76 -20.99 -13.28
N GLN A 226 -2.23 -22.13 -12.77
CA GLN A 226 -2.73 -22.27 -11.42
C GLN A 226 -1.62 -22.28 -10.35
N ARG A 227 -0.44 -22.87 -10.63
CA ARG A 227 0.73 -22.79 -9.74
C ARG A 227 1.24 -21.36 -9.62
N LEU A 228 1.25 -20.61 -10.74
CA LEU A 228 1.61 -19.20 -10.74
C LEU A 228 0.61 -18.38 -9.91
N ALA A 229 -0.69 -18.60 -10.08
CA ALA A 229 -1.73 -17.92 -9.31
C ALA A 229 -1.61 -18.17 -7.79
N TRP A 230 -1.38 -19.41 -7.35
CA TRP A 230 -1.16 -19.72 -5.92
C TRP A 230 0.12 -19.09 -5.38
N THR A 231 1.21 -19.10 -6.16
CA THR A 231 2.48 -18.47 -5.77
C THR A 231 2.30 -16.96 -5.59
N THR A 232 1.64 -16.31 -6.55
CA THR A 232 1.33 -14.87 -6.48
C THR A 232 0.41 -14.57 -5.29
N TYR A 233 -0.63 -15.36 -5.06
CA TYR A 233 -1.51 -15.22 -3.90
C TYR A 233 -0.72 -15.29 -2.58
N GLY A 234 0.12 -16.30 -2.42
CA GLY A 234 0.94 -16.49 -1.21
C GLY A 234 1.92 -15.34 -0.99
N PHE A 235 2.56 -14.85 -2.06
CA PHE A 235 3.46 -13.71 -1.99
C PHE A 235 2.74 -12.42 -1.56
N LEU A 236 1.58 -12.13 -2.16
CA LEU A 236 0.77 -10.97 -1.79
C LEU A 236 0.30 -11.06 -0.33
N LEU A 237 -0.14 -12.24 0.11
CA LEU A 237 -0.52 -12.46 1.51
C LEU A 237 0.67 -12.27 2.46
N PHE A 238 1.87 -12.72 2.07
CA PHE A 238 3.09 -12.48 2.84
C PHE A 238 3.41 -10.98 2.96
N VAL A 239 3.29 -10.22 1.86
CA VAL A 239 3.47 -8.75 1.87
C VAL A 239 2.51 -8.09 2.84
N GLU A 240 1.26 -8.53 2.83
CA GLU A 240 0.21 -8.00 3.69
C GLU A 240 0.47 -8.25 5.18
N ILE A 241 0.74 -9.51 5.52
CA ILE A 241 1.06 -9.91 6.89
C ILE A 241 2.33 -9.22 7.36
N GLY A 242 3.37 -9.17 6.51
CA GLY A 242 4.62 -8.49 6.81
C GLY A 242 4.42 -7.00 7.07
N GLY A 243 3.58 -6.32 6.27
CA GLY A 243 3.24 -4.92 6.48
C GLY A 243 2.52 -4.69 7.82
N LEU A 244 1.60 -5.58 8.18
CA LEU A 244 0.91 -5.55 9.47
C LEU A 244 1.88 -5.79 10.64
N VAL A 245 2.77 -6.76 10.53
CA VAL A 245 3.79 -7.05 11.56
C VAL A 245 4.73 -5.86 11.75
N LEU A 246 5.19 -5.23 10.66
CA LEU A 246 6.01 -4.01 10.74
C LEU A 246 5.25 -2.86 11.41
N GLY A 247 3.97 -2.67 11.09
CA GLY A 247 3.11 -1.69 11.73
C GLY A 247 3.05 -1.89 13.24
N VAL A 248 2.74 -3.11 13.68
CA VAL A 248 2.68 -3.48 15.11
C VAL A 248 4.04 -3.32 15.79
N ALA A 249 5.13 -3.74 15.13
CA ALA A 249 6.48 -3.61 15.69
C ALA A 249 6.88 -2.15 15.88
N MET A 250 6.60 -1.30 14.88
CA MET A 250 6.88 0.14 14.94
C MET A 250 6.03 0.81 16.03
N HIS A 251 4.75 0.44 16.12
CA HIS A 251 3.87 0.91 17.20
C HIS A 251 4.44 0.57 18.58
N ARG A 252 4.87 -0.67 18.80
CA ARG A 252 5.48 -1.11 20.07
C ARG A 252 6.76 -0.37 20.40
N ASP A 253 7.63 -0.13 19.42
CA ASP A 253 8.88 0.60 19.61
C ASP A 253 8.61 2.06 20.01
N LEU A 254 7.67 2.72 19.34
CA LEU A 254 7.28 4.10 19.63
C LEU A 254 6.63 4.26 21.01
N SER A 255 5.72 3.36 21.38
CA SER A 255 5.12 3.35 22.71
C SER A 255 6.17 3.17 23.82
N ARG A 256 7.19 2.33 23.59
CA ARG A 256 8.32 2.17 24.53
C ARG A 256 9.20 3.41 24.62
N LYS A 257 9.44 4.09 23.51
CA LYS A 257 10.19 5.36 23.49
C LYS A 257 9.46 6.45 24.25
N ALA A 258 8.15 6.61 24.01
CA ALA A 258 7.31 7.57 24.72
C ALA A 258 7.30 7.33 26.24
N ALA A 259 7.22 6.07 26.67
CA ALA A 259 7.28 5.71 28.10
C ALA A 259 8.64 5.95 28.76
N ARG A 260 9.73 6.06 27.99
CA ARG A 260 11.08 6.37 28.51
C ARG A 260 11.38 7.86 28.58
N SER A 261 10.61 8.67 27.86
CA SER A 261 10.75 10.13 27.81
C SER A 261 9.78 10.88 28.74
N ALA A 262 8.82 10.17 29.33
CA ALA A 262 7.90 10.67 30.36
C ALA A 262 8.44 10.38 31.75
#